data_AF-V4NSG6-F1
#
_entry.id   AF-V4NSG6-F1
#
_cell.length_a   1.000
_cell.length_b   1.000
_cell.length_c   1.000
_cell.angle_alpha   90.00
_cell.angle_beta   90.00
_cell.angle_gamma   90.00
#
_symmetry.space_group_name_H-M   'P 1'
#
loop_
_entity.id
_entity.type
_entity.pdbx_description
1 polymer ?
#
loop_
_entity_poly.entity_id
_entity_poly.type
_entity_poly.pdbx_seq_one_letter_code
_entity_poly.pdbx_strand_id
1 'polypeptide(L)'
;MGNHHEYEMASKVVKIYDLAYEKAKGMLLKNRRVLEKITEELLEFEILTQKDLERLVHENGGIREKEPFFLSGTSYNEPLSRSFLDAGDSPESVPLSAPT
;
A
#
# COMPACT_ATOMS: atom_id res chain seq x y z
N MET A 1 1.67 -28.25 -11.91
CA MET A 1 0.69 -27.14 -11.78
C MET A 1 0.93 -26.45 -10.44
N GLY A 2 1.65 -25.34 -10.44
CA GLY A 2 1.97 -24.50 -9.26
C GLY A 2 1.34 -23.11 -9.36
N ASN A 3 0.18 -23.00 -10.03
CA ASN A 3 -0.28 -21.74 -10.61
C ASN A 3 -0.94 -20.79 -9.59
N HIS A 4 -1.64 -21.31 -8.58
CA HIS A 4 -2.45 -20.47 -7.69
C HIS A 4 -1.61 -19.63 -6.71
N HIS A 5 -0.61 -20.24 -6.07
CA HIS A 5 0.25 -19.56 -5.11
C HIS A 5 1.14 -18.51 -5.78
N GLU A 6 1.62 -18.77 -7.00
CA GLU A 6 2.39 -17.80 -7.79
C GLU A 6 1.54 -16.57 -8.14
N TYR A 7 0.28 -16.76 -8.58
CA TYR A 7 -0.65 -15.66 -8.81
C TYR A 7 -0.98 -14.88 -7.54
N GLU A 8 -1.20 -15.57 -6.42
CA GLU A 8 -1.50 -14.92 -5.14
C GLU A 8 -0.30 -14.07 -4.67
N MET A 9 0.91 -14.60 -4.77
CA MET A 9 2.15 -13.88 -4.47
C MET A 9 2.34 -12.67 -5.39
N ALA A 10 2.15 -12.83 -6.70
CA ALA A 10 2.25 -11.73 -7.66
C ALA A 10 1.23 -10.63 -7.36
N SER A 11 -0.02 -11.02 -7.04
CA SER A 11 -1.07 -10.07 -6.65
C SER A 11 -0.69 -9.28 -5.40
N LYS A 12 -0.13 -9.93 -4.37
CA LYS A 12 0.33 -9.25 -3.15
C LYS A 12 1.47 -8.26 -3.42
N VAL A 13 2.44 -8.64 -4.26
CA VAL A 13 3.57 -7.76 -4.62
C VAL A 13 3.08 -6.52 -5.36
N VAL A 14 2.19 -6.68 -6.34
CA VAL A 14 1.59 -5.56 -7.08
C VAL A 14 0.83 -4.65 -6.12
N LYS A 15 0.01 -5.19 -5.22
CA LYS A 15 -0.69 -4.38 -4.20
C LYS A 15 0.27 -3.56 -3.35
N ILE A 16 1.38 -4.14 -2.88
CA ILE A 16 2.39 -3.40 -2.08
C ILE A 16 3.00 -2.27 -2.90
N TYR A 17 3.34 -2.53 -4.16
CA TYR A 17 3.89 -1.55 -5.07
C TYR A 17 2.92 -0.37 -5.29
N ASP A 18 1.66 -0.66 -5.62
CA ASP A 18 0.64 0.35 -5.88
C ASP A 18 0.37 1.23 -4.65
N LEU A 19 0.32 0.61 -3.46
CA LEU A 19 0.18 1.33 -2.19
C LEU A 19 1.37 2.26 -1.92
N ALA A 20 2.59 1.77 -2.15
CA ALA A 20 3.79 2.58 -1.98
C ALA A 20 3.83 3.74 -2.99
N TYR A 21 3.44 3.49 -4.23
CA TYR A 21 3.37 4.50 -5.28
C TYR A 21 2.37 5.62 -4.93
N GLU A 22 1.13 5.26 -4.58
CA GLU A 22 0.11 6.27 -4.25
C GLU A 22 0.48 7.07 -3.00
N LYS A 23 1.11 6.43 -2.01
CA LYS A 23 1.63 7.14 -0.84
C LYS A 23 2.75 8.12 -1.20
N ALA A 24 3.74 7.68 -1.99
CA ALA A 24 4.83 8.55 -2.44
C ALA A 24 4.30 9.75 -3.23
N LYS A 25 3.38 9.50 -4.18
CA LYS A 25 2.68 10.54 -4.94
C LYS A 25 1.94 11.51 -4.02
N GLY A 26 1.20 11.01 -3.04
CA GLY A 26 0.53 11.84 -2.04
C GLY A 26 1.49 12.71 -1.23
N MET A 27 2.65 12.19 -0.86
CA MET A 27 3.70 12.96 -0.15
C MET A 27 4.31 14.05 -1.03
N LEU A 28 4.60 13.73 -2.30
CA LEU A 28 5.12 14.70 -3.26
C LEU A 28 4.12 15.84 -3.50
N LEU A 29 2.83 15.50 -3.66
CA LEU A 29 1.77 16.50 -3.84
C LEU A 29 1.64 17.43 -2.63
N LYS A 30 1.65 16.88 -1.41
CA LYS A 30 1.62 17.67 -0.17
C LYS A 30 2.84 18.58 -0.01
N ASN A 31 3.99 18.18 -0.56
CA ASN A 31 5.25 18.92 -0.50
C ASN A 31 5.58 19.68 -1.80
N ARG A 32 4.60 19.88 -2.69
CA ARG A 32 4.82 20.49 -4.01
C ARG A 32 5.62 21.80 -3.95
N ARG A 33 5.28 22.69 -3.01
CA ARG A 33 5.98 23.97 -2.83
C ARG A 33 7.47 23.79 -2.52
N VAL A 34 7.81 22.80 -1.68
CA VAL A 34 9.21 22.49 -1.35
C VAL A 34 9.92 21.91 -2.57
N LEU A 35 9.27 21.03 -3.33
CA LEU A 35 9.82 20.45 -4.57
C LEU A 35 10.10 21.52 -5.63
N GLU A 36 9.22 22.52 -5.77
CA GLU A 36 9.43 23.66 -6.65
C GLU A 36 10.71 24.41 -6.24
N LYS A 37 10.91 24.70 -4.95
CA LYS A 37 12.14 25.34 -4.47
C LYS A 37 13.40 24.51 -4.61
N ILE A 38 13.33 23.20 -4.36
CA ILE A 38 14.43 22.28 -4.63
C ILE A 38 14.80 22.31 -6.12
N THR A 39 13.81 22.35 -7.00
CA THR A 39 14.03 22.38 -8.45
C THR A 39 14.64 23.71 -8.89
N GLU A 40 14.16 24.83 -8.37
CA GLU A 40 14.74 26.16 -8.60
C GLU A 40 16.23 26.20 -8.19
N GLU A 41 16.56 25.76 -6.98
CA GLU A 41 17.96 25.77 -6.51
C GLU A 41 18.82 24.73 -7.26
N LEU A 42 18.28 23.57 -7.65
CA LEU A 42 19.03 22.60 -8.48
C LEU A 42 19.34 23.14 -9.89
N LEU A 43 18.45 23.96 -10.46
CA LEU A 43 18.70 24.60 -11.75
C LEU A 43 19.78 25.69 -11.66
N GLU A 44 19.92 26.34 -10.50
CA GLU A 44 20.92 27.39 -10.28
C GLU A 44 22.29 26.85 -9.85
N PHE A 45 22.32 25.89 -8.93
CA PHE A 45 23.55 25.41 -8.28
C PHE A 45 24.01 24.02 -8.72
N GLU A 46 23.21 23.30 -9.53
CA GLU A 46 23.40 21.91 -9.99
C GLU A 46 23.44 20.83 -8.90
N ILE A 47 23.90 21.16 -7.68
CA ILE A 47 24.10 20.24 -6.57
C ILE A 47 23.53 20.88 -5.30
N LEU A 48 22.71 20.12 -4.57
CA LEU A 48 22.27 20.46 -3.22
C LEU A 48 22.80 19.47 -2.22
N THR A 49 23.31 19.96 -1.09
CA THR A 49 23.72 19.11 0.02
C THR A 49 22.54 18.75 0.93
N GLN A 50 22.75 17.82 1.84
CA GLN A 50 21.76 17.51 2.88
C GLN A 50 21.34 18.76 3.67
N LYS A 51 22.28 19.65 4.00
CA LYS A 51 21.99 20.88 4.76
C LYS A 51 21.09 21.83 3.98
N ASP A 52 21.27 21.91 2.66
CA ASP A 52 20.44 22.73 1.79
C ASP A 52 19.01 22.18 1.73
N LEU A 53 18.86 20.85 1.60
CA LEU A 53 17.55 20.20 1.63
C LEU A 53 16.84 20.39 2.98
N GLU A 54 17.55 20.25 4.10
CA GLU A 54 17.00 20.49 5.44
C GLU A 54 16.52 21.93 5.62
N ARG A 55 17.31 22.91 5.16
CA ARG A 55 16.94 24.33 5.13
C ARG A 55 15.68 24.54 4.30
N LEU A 56 15.66 24.06 3.06
CA LEU A 56 14.53 24.20 2.13
C LEU A 56 13.23 23.61 2.66
N VAL A 57 13.30 22.42 3.27
CA VAL A 57 12.16 21.77 3.91
C VAL A 57 11.65 22.61 5.08
N HIS A 58 12.54 23.11 5.94
CA HIS A 58 12.14 23.92 7.09
C HIS A 58 11.50 25.25 6.68
N GLU A 59 12.13 26.00 5.77
CA GLU A 59 11.68 27.33 5.35
C GLU A 59 10.37 27.30 4.55
N ASN A 60 10.10 26.22 3.82
CA ASN A 60 8.92 26.09 2.98
C ASN A 60 7.81 25.24 3.61
N GLY A 61 7.94 24.89 4.90
CA GLY A 61 6.91 24.16 5.65
C GLY A 61 6.71 22.71 5.19
N GLY A 62 7.80 22.05 4.78
CA GLY A 62 7.76 20.69 4.29
C GLY A 62 7.30 19.68 5.35
N ILE A 63 6.41 18.79 4.92
CA ILE A 63 5.82 17.74 5.72
C ILE A 63 6.68 16.50 5.56
N ARG A 64 7.37 16.13 6.64
CA ARG A 64 8.10 14.87 6.75
C ARG A 64 7.15 13.79 7.25
N GLU A 65 7.30 12.59 6.71
CA GLU A 65 6.66 11.44 7.32
C GLU A 65 7.27 11.17 8.70
N LYS A 66 6.41 10.78 9.64
CA LYS A 66 6.83 10.33 10.97
C LYS A 66 6.88 8.82 10.98
N GLU A 67 7.92 8.27 11.59
CA GLU A 67 7.99 6.84 11.88
C GLU A 67 6.88 6.45 12.88
N PRO A 68 6.33 5.23 12.78
CA PRO A 68 6.64 4.20 11.78
C PRO A 68 6.02 4.46 10.41
N PHE A 69 6.72 4.09 9.33
CA PHE A 69 6.16 4.12 7.98
C PHE A 69 5.04 3.09 7.77
N PHE A 70 3.83 3.55 7.40
CA PHE A 70 2.69 2.65 7.11
C PHE A 70 2.10 2.84 5.71
N LEU A 71 1.98 1.75 4.95
CA LEU A 71 1.29 1.74 3.65
C LEU A 71 -0.25 1.71 3.77
N SER A 72 -0.77 1.31 4.93
CA SER A 72 -2.20 1.18 5.20
C SER A 72 -2.82 2.54 5.54
N GLY A 73 -3.64 3.07 4.63
CA GLY A 73 -4.34 4.35 4.77
C GLY A 73 -5.20 4.73 3.56
N THR A 74 -4.96 4.09 2.41
CA THR A 74 -5.90 4.03 1.30
C THR A 74 -6.82 2.84 1.52
N SER A 75 -8.13 3.09 1.62
CA SER A 75 -9.13 2.02 1.59
C SER A 75 -9.06 1.33 0.23
N TYR A 76 -8.22 0.30 0.13
CA TYR A 76 -8.51 -0.78 -0.77
C TYR A 76 -9.74 -1.46 -0.16
N ASN A 77 -10.92 -1.14 -0.70
CA ASN A 77 -12.03 -2.07 -0.60
C ASN A 77 -11.56 -3.34 -1.29
N GLU A 78 -11.04 -4.27 -0.49
CA GLU A 78 -10.87 -5.64 -0.90
C GLU A 78 -12.22 -6.06 -1.51
N PRO A 79 -12.28 -6.52 -2.77
CA PRO A 79 -13.48 -7.19 -3.22
C PRO A 79 -13.63 -8.36 -2.24
N LEU A 80 -14.61 -8.27 -1.35
CA LEU A 80 -15.03 -9.39 -0.54
C LEU A 80 -15.23 -10.53 -1.52
N SER A 81 -14.32 -11.52 -1.53
CA SER A 81 -14.56 -12.81 -2.15
C SER A 81 -15.67 -13.47 -1.35
N ARG A 82 -16.89 -12.99 -1.58
CA ARG A 82 -18.12 -13.55 -1.06
C ARG A 82 -18.44 -14.76 -1.94
N SER A 83 -18.61 -15.89 -1.27
CA SER A 83 -19.22 -17.15 -1.70
C SER A 83 -18.60 -17.85 -2.91
N PHE A 84 -17.82 -18.91 -2.67
CA PHE A 84 -17.74 -20.01 -3.65
C PHE A 84 -17.65 -21.42 -3.06
N LEU A 85 -17.81 -21.64 -1.75
CA LEU A 85 -17.93 -22.99 -1.18
C LEU A 85 -18.85 -22.99 0.06
N ASP A 86 -20.16 -22.90 -0.17
CA ASP A 86 -21.16 -23.47 0.75
C ASP A 86 -22.41 -23.86 -0.04
N ALA A 87 -22.22 -24.75 -1.01
CA ALA A 87 -23.31 -25.47 -1.65
C ALA A 87 -22.79 -26.84 -2.08
N GLY A 88 -23.03 -27.83 -1.23
CA GLY A 88 -22.91 -29.24 -1.57
C GLY A 88 -21.71 -29.94 -0.95
N ASP A 89 -21.91 -30.43 0.28
CA ASP A 89 -21.85 -31.88 0.45
C ASP A 89 -22.70 -32.29 1.66
N SER A 90 -23.74 -33.09 1.42
CA SER A 90 -24.46 -33.81 2.47
C SER A 90 -23.76 -35.15 2.68
N PRO A 91 -23.13 -35.41 3.84
CA PRO A 91 -22.93 -36.78 4.26
C PRO A 91 -24.18 -37.20 5.04
N GLU A 92 -24.95 -38.05 4.37
CA GLU A 92 -25.90 -39.00 4.94
C GLU A 92 -25.39 -39.52 6.31
N SER A 93 -26.02 -39.10 7.41
CA SER A 93 -25.81 -39.72 8.72
C SER A 93 -27.09 -40.45 9.10
N VAL A 94 -27.03 -41.77 8.97
CA VAL A 94 -28.07 -42.73 9.37
C VAL A 94 -28.15 -42.72 10.91
N PRO A 95 -29.29 -42.41 11.54
CA PRO A 95 -29.44 -42.65 12.98
C PRO A 95 -29.79 -44.13 13.21
N LEU A 96 -28.80 -44.87 13.72
CA LEU A 96 -28.98 -46.23 14.24
C LEU A 96 -29.88 -46.16 15.48
N SER A 97 -31.15 -46.55 15.31
CA SER A 97 -32.10 -46.75 16.41
C SER A 97 -31.95 -48.17 16.95
N ALA A 98 -31.97 -48.33 18.27
CA ALA A 98 -32.23 -49.62 18.91
C ALA A 98 -32.93 -49.41 20.28
N PRO A 99 -33.74 -50.38 20.74
CA PRO A 99 -35.06 -50.10 21.31
C PRO A 99 -35.17 -50.33 22.83
N THR A 100 -36.24 -49.73 23.39
CA THR A 100 -36.98 -50.00 24.67
C THR A 100 -36.23 -50.48 25.89
#